data_AF-A0A9P9IM36-F1
#
_entry.id   AF-A0A9P9IM36-F1
#
_cell.length_a   1.000
_cell.length_b   1.000
_cell.length_c   1.000
_cell.angle_alpha   90.00
_cell.angle_beta   90.00
_cell.angle_gamma   90.00
#
_symmetry.space_group_name_H-M   'P 1'
#
loop_
_entity.id
_entity.type
_entity.pdbx_description
1 polymer ?
#
loop_
_entity_poly.entity_id
_entity_poly.type
_entity_poly.pdbx_seq_one_letter_code
_entity_poly.pdbx_strand_id
1 'polypeptide(L)'
;MVSRVILHPSVSHFVRFMSTILGRDKLMRLLQYYSRLRIWQLVELNDAAIPKQQWTRFMRQLVLARKLLRVGRGVEYIQTATEAITKDTMTSDDDSFLHHISVLRQVLLAAYLAFDNATILDIQAARFWLGTVLCGLTTQIYCLHQLTQWVKTCKCADDKRHMSCKRIASKLQLISGLCDLGISSSAAGLTHLDDMAIGFCDIVSSLIGVYGQLKVTSQV
;
A
#
# COMPACT_ATOMS: atom_id res chain seq x y z
N MET A 1 22.67 21.48 23.58
CA MET A 1 22.76 20.25 22.77
C MET A 1 21.39 19.71 22.36
N VAL A 2 20.42 19.65 23.27
CA VAL A 2 19.04 19.17 23.01
C VAL A 2 18.35 19.91 21.85
N SER A 3 18.48 21.24 21.74
CA SER A 3 17.85 22.01 20.66
C SER A 3 18.39 21.70 19.26
N ARG A 4 19.65 21.25 19.10
CA ARG A 4 20.20 20.89 17.79
C ARG A 4 19.73 19.52 17.29
N VAL A 5 19.43 18.60 18.21
CA VAL A 5 18.87 17.28 17.88
C VAL A 5 17.39 17.39 17.54
N ILE A 6 16.64 18.24 18.27
CA ILE A 6 15.21 18.46 18.03
C ILE A 6 14.95 19.22 16.71
N LEU A 7 15.79 20.20 16.37
CA LEU A 7 15.68 20.96 15.11
C LEU A 7 16.32 20.26 13.90
N HIS A 8 16.77 19.00 14.02
CA HIS A 8 17.33 18.31 12.86
C HIS A 8 16.21 18.06 11.82
N PRO A 9 16.38 18.43 10.54
CA PRO A 9 15.34 18.34 9.53
C PRO A 9 14.78 16.92 9.41
N SER A 10 15.61 15.89 9.55
CA SER A 10 15.15 14.49 9.54
C SER A 10 14.18 14.14 10.68
N VAL A 11 14.38 14.71 11.87
CA VAL A 11 13.49 14.50 13.02
C VAL A 11 12.15 15.21 12.77
N SER A 12 12.20 16.44 12.24
CA SER A 12 11.00 17.17 11.85
C SER A 12 10.19 16.44 10.77
N HIS A 13 10.84 15.89 9.74
CA HIS A 13 10.17 15.07 8.72
C HIS A 13 9.55 13.79 9.30
N PHE A 14 10.26 13.12 10.21
CA PHE A 14 9.72 11.92 10.87
C PHE A 14 8.52 12.26 11.75
N VAL A 15 8.55 13.37 12.50
CA VAL A 15 7.42 13.83 13.32
C VAL A 15 6.20 14.15 12.45
N ARG A 16 6.38 14.82 11.30
CA ARG A 16 5.30 15.07 10.33
C ARG A 16 4.73 13.78 9.74
N PHE A 17 5.60 12.81 9.45
CA PHE A 17 5.15 11.50 9.01
C PHE A 17 4.31 10.81 10.09
N MET A 18 4.77 10.83 11.34
CA MET A 18 4.08 10.27 12.51
C MET A 18 2.80 11.02 12.90
N SER A 19 2.62 12.27 12.51
CA SER A 19 1.38 13.00 12.80
C SER A 19 0.23 12.59 11.88
N THR A 20 0.52 11.96 10.74
CA THR A 20 -0.51 11.48 9.81
C THR A 20 -1.04 10.09 10.18
N ILE A 21 -2.35 9.91 10.08
CA ILE A 21 -2.99 8.59 10.27
C ILE A 21 -2.42 7.56 9.28
N LEU A 22 -2.17 7.98 8.03
CA LEU A 22 -1.58 7.14 6.99
C LEU A 22 -0.15 6.69 7.31
N GLY A 23 0.68 7.58 7.87
CA GLY A 23 2.03 7.23 8.29
C GLY A 23 2.03 6.20 9.42
N ARG A 24 1.14 6.38 10.40
CA ARG A 24 0.94 5.43 11.50
C ARG A 24 0.47 4.05 11.02
N ASP A 25 -0.52 3.97 10.12
CA ASP A 25 -0.97 2.67 9.57
C ASP A 25 0.16 1.94 8.84
N LYS A 26 0.97 2.66 8.04
CA LYS A 26 2.09 2.07 7.29
C LYS A 26 3.20 1.55 8.20
N LEU A 27 3.54 2.27 9.27
CA LEU A 27 4.50 1.76 10.25
C LEU A 27 3.99 0.55 11.00
N MET A 28 2.73 0.58 11.46
CA MET A 28 2.13 -0.57 12.12
C MET A 28 2.06 -1.79 11.20
N ARG A 29 1.82 -1.59 9.89
CA ARG A 29 1.90 -2.64 8.87
C ARG A 29 3.29 -3.28 8.82
N LEU A 30 4.35 -2.45 8.77
CA LEU A 30 5.73 -2.92 8.77
C LEU A 30 6.07 -3.72 10.03
N LEU A 31 5.69 -3.21 11.21
CA LEU A 31 5.91 -3.90 12.49
C LEU A 31 5.14 -5.22 12.58
N GLN A 32 3.90 -5.25 12.07
CA GLN A 32 3.08 -6.45 12.03
C GLN A 32 3.76 -7.55 11.19
N TYR A 33 4.26 -7.22 10.00
CA TYR A 33 4.89 -8.19 9.12
C TYR A 33 6.28 -8.60 9.56
N TYR A 34 7.03 -7.68 10.18
CA TYR A 34 8.26 -8.04 10.88
C TYR A 34 7.98 -9.07 11.99
N SER A 35 6.91 -8.86 12.77
CA SER A 35 6.50 -9.80 13.81
C SER A 35 6.10 -11.16 13.22
N ARG A 36 5.41 -11.18 12.08
CA ARG A 36 5.08 -12.42 11.34
C ARG A 36 6.35 -13.17 10.91
N LEU A 37 7.34 -12.47 10.35
CA LEU A 37 8.62 -13.07 9.98
C LEU A 37 9.34 -13.66 11.20
N ARG A 38 9.34 -12.96 12.34
CA ARG A 38 9.91 -13.47 13.59
C ARG A 38 9.20 -14.72 14.10
N ILE A 39 7.87 -14.78 14.02
CA ILE A 39 7.11 -15.97 14.40
C ILE A 39 7.50 -17.15 13.51
N TRP A 40 7.60 -16.94 12.20
CA TRP A 40 8.04 -17.98 11.26
C TRP A 40 9.46 -18.48 11.59
N GLN A 41 10.42 -17.57 11.82
CA GLN A 41 11.79 -17.94 12.21
C GLN A 41 11.82 -18.80 13.49
N LEU A 42 11.04 -18.44 14.50
CA LEU A 42 10.97 -19.19 15.77
C LEU A 42 10.35 -20.58 15.59
N VAL A 43 9.40 -20.73 14.65
CA VAL A 43 8.79 -22.02 14.33
C VAL A 43 9.79 -22.92 13.62
N GLU A 44 10.54 -22.39 12.67
CA GLU A 44 11.54 -23.14 11.90
C GLU A 44 12.71 -23.62 12.79
N LEU A 45 13.13 -22.79 13.74
CA LEU A 45 14.19 -23.12 14.70
C LEU A 45 13.75 -24.06 15.83
N ASN A 46 12.47 -24.47 15.85
CA ASN A 46 11.83 -25.23 16.93
C ASN A 46 12.13 -24.65 18.33
N ASP A 47 12.17 -23.32 18.42
CA ASP A 47 12.56 -22.59 19.62
C ASP A 47 11.36 -22.34 20.56
N ALA A 48 11.62 -21.88 21.78
CA ALA A 48 10.68 -21.84 22.89
C ALA A 48 9.29 -21.23 22.54
N ALA A 49 8.23 -21.91 23.01
CA ALA A 49 6.84 -21.50 22.80
C ALA A 49 6.48 -20.14 23.42
N ILE A 50 7.22 -19.70 24.45
CA ILE A 50 6.98 -18.45 25.17
C ILE A 50 7.25 -17.22 24.27
N PRO A 51 8.46 -17.06 23.66
CA PRO A 51 8.71 -16.04 22.65
C PRO A 51 7.66 -15.98 21.54
N LYS A 52 7.26 -17.14 21.00
CA LYS A 52 6.24 -17.23 19.94
C LYS A 52 4.91 -16.59 20.36
N GLN A 53 4.45 -16.87 21.58
CA GLN A 53 3.19 -16.33 22.08
C GLN A 53 3.26 -14.80 22.25
N GLN A 54 4.39 -14.28 22.71
CA GLN A 54 4.60 -12.83 22.88
C GLN A 54 4.52 -12.10 21.53
N TRP A 55 5.25 -12.57 20.51
CA TRP A 55 5.22 -12.00 19.17
C TRP A 55 3.83 -12.09 18.54
N THR A 56 3.11 -13.18 18.78
CA THR A 56 1.74 -13.36 18.29
C THR A 56 0.78 -12.36 18.94
N ARG A 57 0.89 -12.13 20.26
CA ARG A 57 0.08 -11.13 20.97
C ARG A 57 0.35 -9.71 20.45
N PHE A 58 1.63 -9.36 20.28
CA PHE A 58 2.03 -8.07 19.74
C PHE A 58 1.49 -7.86 18.32
N MET A 59 1.61 -8.87 17.45
CA MET A 59 1.04 -8.84 16.10
C MET A 59 -0.47 -8.61 16.12
N ARG A 60 -1.21 -9.32 16.99
CA ARG A 60 -2.68 -9.16 17.10
C ARG A 60 -3.08 -7.74 17.53
N GLN A 61 -2.36 -7.15 18.49
CA GLN A 61 -2.61 -5.78 18.91
C GLN A 61 -2.38 -4.78 17.77
N LEU A 62 -1.33 -4.97 16.97
CA LEU A 62 -1.07 -4.14 15.78
C LEU A 62 -2.17 -4.28 14.73
N VAL A 63 -2.67 -5.49 14.47
CA VAL A 63 -3.79 -5.71 13.55
C VAL A 63 -5.03 -4.94 14.01
N LEU A 64 -5.38 -5.03 15.30
CA LEU A 64 -6.54 -4.32 15.85
C LEU A 64 -6.38 -2.80 15.76
N ALA A 65 -5.21 -2.28 16.12
CA ALA A 65 -4.91 -0.84 16.01
C ALA A 65 -5.06 -0.35 14.55
N ARG A 66 -4.58 -1.12 13.57
CA ARG A 66 -4.73 -0.80 12.15
C ARG A 66 -6.16 -0.88 11.66
N LYS A 67 -6.95 -1.87 12.10
CA LYS A 67 -8.39 -1.94 11.79
C LYS A 67 -9.07 -0.65 12.24
N LEU A 68 -8.79 -0.19 13.45
CA LEU A 68 -9.33 1.06 13.98
C LEU A 68 -8.93 2.29 13.16
N LEU A 69 -7.65 2.40 12.74
CA LEU A 69 -7.20 3.50 11.87
C LEU A 69 -7.84 3.52 10.48
N ARG A 70 -8.43 2.41 10.04
CA ARG A 70 -9.06 2.28 8.72
C ARG A 70 -10.56 2.49 8.76
N VAL A 71 -11.18 2.49 9.94
CA VAL A 71 -12.59 2.87 10.10
C VAL A 71 -12.76 4.29 9.56
N GLY A 72 -13.78 4.50 8.74
CA GLY A 72 -14.02 5.78 8.05
C GLY A 72 -13.34 5.92 6.68
N ARG A 73 -12.26 5.18 6.40
CA ARG A 73 -11.61 5.24 5.06
C ARG A 73 -12.47 4.72 3.93
N GLY A 74 -13.46 3.88 4.24
CA GLY A 74 -14.46 3.45 3.25
C GLY A 74 -15.19 4.64 2.60
N VAL A 75 -15.49 5.68 3.39
CA VAL A 75 -16.17 6.89 2.90
C VAL A 75 -15.27 7.69 1.95
N GLU A 76 -13.96 7.77 2.24
CA GLU A 76 -12.98 8.42 1.34
C GLU A 76 -12.94 7.73 -0.04
N TYR A 77 -13.02 6.40 -0.08
CA TYR A 77 -13.02 5.66 -1.34
C TYR A 77 -14.31 5.84 -2.14
N ILE A 78 -15.46 5.94 -1.46
CA ILE A 78 -16.74 6.26 -2.12
C ILE A 78 -16.69 7.70 -2.66
N GLN A 79 -16.24 8.66 -1.86
CA GLN A 79 -16.10 10.06 -2.28
C GLN A 79 -15.19 10.18 -3.50
N THR A 80 -14.01 9.57 -3.47
CA THR A 80 -13.07 9.62 -4.60
C THR A 80 -13.63 8.97 -5.86
N ALA A 81 -14.44 7.90 -5.72
CA ALA A 81 -15.14 7.28 -6.84
C ALA A 81 -16.20 8.21 -7.43
N THR A 82 -17.00 8.87 -6.58
CA THR A 82 -18.01 9.84 -7.03
C THR A 82 -17.39 11.04 -7.71
N GLU A 83 -16.30 11.58 -7.16
CA GLU A 83 -15.56 12.69 -7.77
C GLU A 83 -14.97 12.31 -9.13
N ALA A 84 -14.47 11.09 -9.26
CA ALA A 84 -13.99 10.57 -10.53
C ALA A 84 -15.12 10.52 -11.57
N ILE A 85 -16.25 9.88 -11.25
CA ILE A 85 -17.41 9.78 -12.15
C ILE A 85 -17.93 11.17 -12.57
N THR A 86 -17.96 12.13 -11.65
CA THR A 86 -18.45 13.48 -11.93
C THR A 86 -17.54 14.24 -12.90
N LYS A 87 -16.22 14.06 -12.79
CA LYS A 87 -15.24 14.71 -13.70
C LYS A 87 -15.31 14.17 -15.13
N ASP A 88 -15.61 12.88 -15.29
CA ASP A 88 -15.74 12.23 -16.61
C ASP A 88 -16.87 12.86 -17.46
N THR A 89 -17.93 13.32 -16.80
CA THR A 89 -19.05 14.02 -17.48
C THR A 89 -18.60 15.33 -18.14
N MET A 90 -17.46 15.91 -17.73
CA MET A 90 -16.99 17.23 -18.16
C MET A 90 -15.83 17.21 -19.18
N THR A 91 -15.11 16.09 -19.35
CA THR A 91 -13.89 16.03 -20.17
C THR A 91 -13.87 14.77 -21.04
N SER A 92 -14.56 14.82 -22.18
CA SER A 92 -14.91 13.65 -22.99
C SER A 92 -13.83 13.14 -23.97
N ASP A 93 -12.52 13.36 -23.76
CA ASP A 93 -11.57 13.09 -24.85
C ASP A 93 -10.13 12.61 -24.53
N ASP A 94 -9.77 12.23 -23.30
CA ASP A 94 -8.47 11.55 -23.10
C ASP A 94 -8.52 10.57 -21.91
N ASP A 95 -8.41 9.26 -22.22
CA ASP A 95 -8.23 8.13 -21.30
C ASP A 95 -9.44 7.57 -20.50
N SER A 96 -10.61 7.39 -21.14
CA SER A 96 -11.78 6.71 -20.53
C SER A 96 -11.49 5.33 -19.93
N PHE A 97 -10.54 4.56 -20.50
CA PHE A 97 -10.18 3.23 -19.99
C PHE A 97 -9.50 3.28 -18.60
N LEU A 98 -8.49 4.14 -18.45
CA LEU A 98 -7.84 4.36 -17.15
C LEU A 98 -8.83 4.88 -16.13
N HIS A 99 -9.75 5.75 -16.58
CA HIS A 99 -10.81 6.29 -15.74
C HIS A 99 -11.68 5.18 -15.15
N HIS A 100 -12.29 4.34 -16.00
CA HIS A 100 -13.15 3.24 -15.54
C HIS A 100 -12.42 2.26 -14.62
N ILE A 101 -11.16 1.90 -14.92
CA ILE A 101 -10.37 1.03 -14.04
C ILE A 101 -10.11 1.71 -12.69
N SER A 102 -9.84 3.01 -12.68
CA SER A 102 -9.55 3.75 -11.45
C SER A 102 -10.79 3.86 -10.55
N VAL A 103 -11.97 4.07 -11.13
CA VAL A 103 -13.27 4.06 -10.43
C VAL A 103 -13.57 2.67 -9.91
N LEU A 104 -13.44 1.64 -10.75
CA LEU A 104 -13.66 0.25 -10.35
C LEU A 104 -12.76 -0.15 -9.17
N ARG A 105 -11.49 0.26 -9.21
CA ARG A 105 -10.53 0.03 -8.12
C ARG A 105 -10.99 0.69 -6.80
N GLN A 106 -11.49 1.92 -6.84
CA GLN A 106 -11.97 2.63 -5.64
C GLN A 106 -13.25 1.98 -5.08
N VAL A 107 -14.17 1.56 -5.95
CA VAL A 107 -15.40 0.84 -5.55
C VAL A 107 -15.06 -0.52 -4.92
N LEU A 108 -14.16 -1.29 -5.54
CA LEU A 108 -13.71 -2.58 -4.99
C LEU A 108 -13.03 -2.41 -3.63
N LEU A 109 -12.28 -1.33 -3.44
CA LEU A 109 -11.63 -1.02 -2.17
C LEU A 109 -12.64 -0.60 -1.10
N ALA A 110 -13.67 0.16 -1.46
CA ALA A 110 -14.78 0.49 -0.56
C ALA A 110 -15.55 -0.79 -0.15
N ALA A 111 -15.84 -1.67 -1.09
CA ALA A 111 -16.46 -2.96 -0.83
C ALA A 111 -15.60 -3.82 0.10
N TYR A 112 -14.29 -3.94 -0.19
CA TYR A 112 -13.35 -4.66 0.67
C TYR A 112 -13.38 -4.16 2.12
N LEU A 113 -13.29 -2.84 2.35
CA LEU A 113 -13.34 -2.29 3.71
C LEU A 113 -14.71 -2.48 4.36
N ALA A 114 -15.82 -2.43 3.61
CA ALA A 114 -17.14 -2.71 4.16
C ALA A 114 -17.23 -4.15 4.68
N PHE A 115 -16.74 -5.13 3.90
CA PHE A 115 -16.71 -6.54 4.30
C PHE A 115 -15.71 -6.83 5.43
N ASP A 116 -14.52 -6.21 5.42
CA ASP A 116 -13.51 -6.36 6.50
C ASP A 116 -14.00 -5.79 7.84
N ASN A 117 -14.75 -4.69 7.81
CA ASN A 117 -15.37 -4.10 9.01
C ASN A 117 -16.60 -4.88 9.48
N ALA A 118 -17.35 -5.51 8.57
CA ALA A 118 -18.51 -6.33 8.92
C ALA A 118 -18.13 -7.65 9.63
N THR A 119 -16.85 -8.05 9.64
CA THR A 119 -16.30 -9.25 10.33
C THR A 119 -16.93 -10.61 9.97
N ILE A 120 -17.86 -10.67 9.02
CA ILE A 120 -18.66 -11.87 8.73
C ILE A 120 -18.15 -12.63 7.49
N LEU A 121 -17.33 -12.02 6.62
CA LEU A 121 -17.03 -12.54 5.27
C LEU A 121 -15.55 -12.38 4.84
N ASP A 122 -14.62 -12.94 5.61
CA ASP A 122 -13.16 -12.81 5.37
C ASP A 122 -12.71 -13.27 3.96
N ILE A 123 -13.22 -14.41 3.48
CA ILE A 123 -12.85 -14.95 2.15
C ILE A 123 -13.37 -14.04 1.03
N GLN A 124 -14.58 -13.49 1.17
CA GLN A 124 -15.14 -12.59 0.17
C GLN A 124 -14.41 -11.24 0.17
N ALA A 125 -14.07 -10.72 1.35
CA ALA A 125 -13.23 -9.54 1.48
C ALA A 125 -11.88 -9.75 0.77
N ALA A 126 -11.22 -10.90 0.95
CA ALA A 126 -9.98 -11.21 0.27
C ALA A 126 -10.11 -11.23 -1.27
N ARG A 127 -11.24 -11.70 -1.81
CA ARG A 127 -11.52 -11.67 -3.26
C ARG A 127 -11.72 -10.25 -3.80
N PHE A 128 -12.43 -9.38 -3.06
CA PHE A 128 -12.54 -7.96 -3.43
C PHE A 128 -11.19 -7.24 -3.37
N TRP A 129 -10.36 -7.59 -2.38
CA TRP A 129 -9.00 -7.08 -2.30
C TRP A 129 -8.14 -7.52 -3.50
N LEU A 130 -8.21 -8.79 -3.90
CA LEU A 130 -7.54 -9.30 -5.10
C LEU A 130 -7.97 -8.52 -6.35
N GLY A 131 -9.27 -8.31 -6.55
CA GLY A 131 -9.77 -7.51 -7.68
C GLY A 131 -9.22 -6.07 -7.68
N THR A 132 -9.11 -5.47 -6.50
CA THR A 132 -8.49 -4.13 -6.34
C THR A 132 -7.02 -4.14 -6.76
N VAL A 133 -6.26 -5.16 -6.36
CA VAL A 133 -4.84 -5.31 -6.72
C VAL A 133 -4.67 -5.49 -8.22
N LEU A 134 -5.51 -6.29 -8.88
CA LEU A 134 -5.48 -6.46 -10.34
C LEU A 134 -5.74 -5.15 -11.07
N CYS A 135 -6.78 -4.41 -10.69
CA CYS A 135 -7.07 -3.09 -11.27
C CYS A 135 -5.94 -2.07 -11.01
N GLY A 136 -5.31 -2.15 -9.84
CA GLY A 136 -4.13 -1.35 -9.53
C GLY A 136 -2.94 -1.70 -10.42
N LEU A 137 -2.68 -2.98 -10.64
CA LEU A 137 -1.57 -3.45 -11.46
C LEU A 137 -1.74 -3.05 -12.93
N THR A 138 -2.93 -3.20 -13.50
CA THR A 138 -3.23 -2.77 -14.88
C THR A 138 -3.01 -1.27 -15.05
N THR A 139 -3.49 -0.46 -14.10
CA THR A 139 -3.27 1.00 -14.07
C THR A 139 -1.78 1.34 -14.05
N GLN A 140 -1.00 0.66 -13.20
CA GLN A 140 0.44 0.94 -13.04
C GLN A 140 1.26 0.52 -14.26
N ILE A 141 0.91 -0.60 -14.89
CA ILE A 141 1.53 -1.04 -16.15
C ILE A 141 1.28 0.01 -17.24
N TYR A 142 0.03 0.45 -17.40
CA TYR A 142 -0.31 1.48 -18.38
C TYR A 142 0.45 2.78 -18.11
N CYS A 143 0.45 3.27 -16.86
CA CYS A 143 1.19 4.47 -16.48
C CYS A 143 2.69 4.36 -16.76
N LEU A 144 3.30 3.20 -16.50
CA LEU A 144 4.71 2.95 -16.79
C LEU A 144 5.01 2.95 -18.30
N HIS A 145 4.09 2.41 -19.11
CA HIS A 145 4.18 2.44 -20.57
C HIS A 145 4.10 3.89 -21.09
N GLN A 146 3.11 4.64 -20.62
CA GLN A 146 2.91 6.03 -21.01
C GLN A 146 4.11 6.89 -20.60
N LEU A 147 4.56 6.83 -19.34
CA LEU A 147 5.77 7.51 -18.86
C LEU A 147 7.01 7.14 -19.68
N THR A 148 7.08 5.91 -20.17
CA THR A 148 8.20 5.45 -21.00
C THR A 148 8.21 6.08 -22.38
N GLN A 149 7.04 6.31 -22.98
CA GLN A 149 6.91 7.03 -24.23
C GLN A 149 7.22 8.52 -24.05
N TRP A 150 6.74 9.13 -22.97
CA TRP A 150 7.03 10.54 -22.66
C TRP A 150 8.52 10.81 -22.48
N VAL A 151 9.23 9.97 -21.71
CA VAL A 151 10.69 10.14 -21.50
C VAL A 151 11.48 10.12 -22.82
N LYS A 152 11.02 9.33 -23.82
CA LYS A 152 11.65 9.30 -25.15
C LYS A 152 11.40 10.57 -25.97
N THR A 153 10.25 11.22 -25.75
CA THR A 153 9.79 12.37 -26.52
C THR A 153 10.28 13.70 -25.93
N CYS A 154 10.59 13.75 -24.62
CA CYS A 154 11.12 14.94 -23.97
C CYS A 154 12.44 15.40 -24.61
N LYS A 155 12.58 16.71 -24.87
CA LYS A 155 13.82 17.31 -25.40
C LYS A 155 14.67 17.95 -24.29
N CYS A 156 14.02 18.62 -23.33
CA CYS A 156 14.69 19.29 -22.22
C CYS A 156 15.31 18.30 -21.21
N ALA A 157 16.48 18.64 -20.67
CA ALA A 157 17.18 17.81 -19.69
C ALA A 157 16.47 17.75 -18.33
N ASP A 158 15.84 18.85 -17.91
CA ASP A 158 15.14 18.93 -16.62
C ASP A 158 13.86 18.09 -16.63
N ASP A 159 13.06 18.18 -17.70
CA ASP A 159 11.88 17.34 -17.91
C ASP A 159 12.22 15.85 -17.94
N LYS A 160 13.33 15.49 -18.61
CA LYS A 160 13.82 14.10 -18.62
C LYS A 160 14.15 13.61 -17.22
N ARG A 161 14.78 14.43 -16.39
CA ARG A 161 15.12 14.07 -15.00
C ARG A 161 13.86 13.88 -14.17
N HIS A 162 12.93 14.83 -14.24
CA HIS A 162 11.65 14.75 -13.52
C HIS A 162 10.84 13.50 -13.91
N MET A 163 10.70 13.24 -15.22
CA MET A 163 9.97 12.08 -15.72
C MET A 163 10.69 10.75 -15.39
N SER A 164 12.02 10.75 -15.35
CA SER A 164 12.80 9.59 -14.89
C SER A 164 12.55 9.30 -13.40
N CYS A 165 12.46 10.33 -12.56
CA CYS A 165 12.07 10.17 -11.16
C CYS A 165 10.65 9.61 -11.01
N LYS A 166 9.69 10.09 -11.81
CA LYS A 166 8.32 9.52 -11.84
C LYS A 166 8.32 8.06 -12.26
N ARG A 167 9.10 7.69 -13.28
CA ARG A 167 9.24 6.30 -13.73
C ARG A 167 9.79 5.39 -12.63
N ILE A 168 10.80 5.84 -11.87
CA ILE A 168 11.34 5.06 -10.73
C ILE A 168 10.25 4.84 -9.68
N ALA A 169 9.45 5.87 -9.37
CA ALA A 169 8.32 5.74 -8.45
C ALA A 169 7.27 4.74 -8.95
N SER A 170 6.90 4.77 -10.23
CA SER A 170 5.96 3.81 -10.83
C SER A 170 6.51 2.37 -10.81
N LYS A 171 7.81 2.18 -11.04
CA LYS A 171 8.45 0.85 -10.91
C LYS A 171 8.36 0.30 -9.48
N LEU A 172 8.62 1.14 -8.47
CA LEU A 172 8.47 0.76 -7.08
C LEU A 172 7.02 0.39 -6.75
N GLN A 173 6.05 1.15 -7.25
CA GLN A 173 4.63 0.83 -7.09
C GLN A 173 4.25 -0.49 -7.76
N LEU A 174 4.84 -0.81 -8.92
CA LEU A 174 4.62 -2.07 -9.62
C LEU A 174 5.20 -3.26 -8.83
N ILE A 175 6.40 -3.13 -8.26
CA ILE A 175 6.99 -4.15 -7.38
C ILE A 175 6.09 -4.37 -6.16
N SER A 176 5.62 -3.30 -5.53
CA SER A 176 4.67 -3.38 -4.41
C SER A 176 3.37 -4.09 -4.83
N GLY A 177 2.85 -3.79 -6.02
CA GLY A 177 1.65 -4.42 -6.56
C GLY A 177 1.82 -5.91 -6.85
N LEU A 178 2.98 -6.35 -7.35
CA LEU A 178 3.30 -7.76 -7.54
C LEU A 178 3.41 -8.51 -6.22
N CYS A 179 4.03 -7.90 -5.20
CA CYS A 179 4.04 -8.46 -3.85
C CYS A 179 2.62 -8.61 -3.30
N ASP A 180 1.79 -7.55 -3.40
CA ASP A 180 0.40 -7.57 -2.95
C ASP A 180 -0.47 -8.57 -3.74
N LEU A 181 -0.14 -8.85 -5.00
CA LEU A 181 -0.82 -9.88 -5.82
C LEU A 181 -0.59 -11.29 -5.26
N GLY A 182 0.66 -11.62 -4.92
CA GLY A 182 0.99 -12.90 -4.28
C GLY A 182 0.24 -13.06 -2.95
N ILE A 183 0.23 -12.01 -2.12
CA ILE A 183 -0.41 -12.03 -0.81
C ILE A 183 -1.94 -12.17 -0.94
N SER A 184 -2.57 -11.39 -1.82
CA SER A 184 -4.02 -11.43 -2.04
C SER A 184 -4.49 -12.72 -2.70
N SER A 185 -3.70 -13.29 -3.62
CA SER A 185 -3.95 -14.61 -4.22
C SER A 185 -3.96 -15.72 -3.16
N SER A 186 -3.00 -15.68 -2.24
CA SER A 186 -2.96 -16.61 -1.11
C SER A 186 -4.13 -16.40 -0.14
N ALA A 187 -4.43 -15.15 0.23
CA ALA A 187 -5.55 -14.82 1.12
C ALA A 187 -6.92 -15.20 0.55
N ALA A 188 -7.09 -15.12 -0.77
CA ALA A 188 -8.33 -15.53 -1.45
C ALA A 188 -8.48 -17.05 -1.61
N GLY A 189 -7.46 -17.83 -1.24
CA GLY A 189 -7.44 -19.29 -1.32
C GLY A 189 -7.15 -19.84 -2.72
N LEU A 190 -6.58 -19.03 -3.63
CA LEU A 190 -6.26 -19.48 -5.00
C LEU A 190 -4.91 -20.20 -5.09
N THR A 191 -3.95 -19.83 -4.24
CA THR A 191 -2.58 -20.35 -4.29
C THR A 191 -2.03 -20.58 -2.89
N HIS A 192 -1.46 -21.76 -2.64
CA HIS A 192 -0.67 -22.03 -1.44
C HIS A 192 0.77 -21.56 -1.68
N LEU A 193 1.09 -20.36 -1.22
CA LEU A 193 2.46 -19.84 -1.17
C LEU A 193 3.04 -20.09 0.22
N ASP A 194 4.36 -20.31 0.29
CA ASP A 194 5.06 -20.49 1.56
C ASP A 194 4.94 -19.23 2.45
N ASP A 195 4.67 -19.43 3.73
CA ASP A 195 4.51 -18.34 4.72
C ASP A 195 5.73 -17.41 4.77
N MET A 196 6.93 -17.94 4.50
CA MET A 196 8.17 -17.17 4.41
C MET A 196 8.15 -16.18 3.23
N ALA A 197 7.77 -16.66 2.04
CA ALA A 197 7.73 -15.84 0.83
C ALA A 197 6.68 -14.73 0.96
N ILE A 198 5.52 -15.05 1.53
CA ILE A 198 4.47 -14.08 1.85
C ILE A 198 5.00 -13.02 2.82
N GLY A 199 5.67 -13.43 3.90
CA GLY A 199 6.24 -12.53 4.90
C GLY A 199 7.29 -11.56 4.32
N PHE A 200 8.14 -12.02 3.40
CA PHE A 200 9.11 -11.16 2.73
C PHE A 200 8.44 -10.14 1.79
N CYS A 201 7.49 -10.60 0.96
CA CYS A 201 6.69 -9.74 0.09
C CYS A 201 5.95 -8.65 0.89
N ASP A 202 5.39 -9.03 2.03
CA ASP A 202 4.70 -8.14 2.97
C ASP A 202 5.63 -7.03 3.49
N ILE A 203 6.88 -7.36 3.84
CA ILE A 203 7.90 -6.40 4.31
C ILE A 203 8.32 -5.46 3.19
N VAL A 204 8.62 -5.99 2.00
CA VAL A 204 9.04 -5.19 0.84
C VAL A 204 7.95 -4.19 0.44
N SER A 205 6.70 -4.67 0.29
CA SER A 205 5.54 -3.82 -0.02
C SER A 205 5.36 -2.72 1.04
N SER A 206 5.53 -3.05 2.32
CA SER A 206 5.39 -2.09 3.42
C SER A 206 6.50 -1.04 3.47
N LEU A 207 7.75 -1.43 3.20
CA LEU A 207 8.89 -0.53 3.11
C LEU A 207 8.70 0.49 1.98
N ILE A 208 8.26 0.02 0.80
CA ILE A 208 7.92 0.89 -0.33
C ILE A 208 6.81 1.87 0.06
N GLY A 209 5.78 1.38 0.77
CA GLY A 209 4.69 2.20 1.29
C GLY A 209 5.15 3.31 2.24
N VAL A 210 6.02 2.99 3.20
CA VAL A 210 6.61 3.94 4.16
C VAL A 210 7.47 4.97 3.44
N TYR A 211 8.37 4.52 2.55
CA TYR A 211 9.21 5.41 1.74
C TYR A 211 8.38 6.40 0.92
N GLY A 212 7.32 5.91 0.26
CA GLY A 212 6.41 6.76 -0.52
C GLY A 212 5.73 7.83 0.34
N GLN A 213 5.31 7.49 1.57
CA GLN A 213 4.70 8.46 2.47
C GLN A 213 5.70 9.50 2.97
N LEU A 214 6.91 9.06 3.35
CA LEU A 214 7.98 9.93 3.82
C LEU A 214 8.31 11.00 2.78
N LYS A 215 8.39 10.59 1.50
CA LYS A 215 8.63 11.50 0.38
C LYS A 215 7.53 12.57 0.27
N VAL A 216 6.26 12.18 0.35
CA VAL A 216 5.13 13.13 0.33
C VAL A 216 5.23 14.13 1.49
N THR A 217 5.48 13.65 2.70
CA THR A 217 5.60 14.51 3.89
C THR A 217 6.87 15.37 3.94
N SER A 218 7.87 15.07 3.11
CA SER A 218 9.06 15.92 2.95
C SER A 218 8.86 17.09 1.97
N GLN A 219 7.85 17.01 1.10
CA GLN A 219 7.54 18.02 0.08
C GLN A 219 6.54 19.09 0.56
N VAL A 220 5.91 18.85 1.72
CA VAL A 220 5.02 19.79 2.44
C VAL A 220 5.81 20.41 3.59
#